data_AF-A0A3C0UHB9-F1
#
_entry.id   AF-A0A3C0UHB9-F1
#
_cell.length_a   1.000
_cell.length_b   1.000
_cell.length_c   1.000
_cell.angle_alpha   90.00
_cell.angle_beta   90.00
_cell.angle_gamma   90.00
#
_symmetry.space_group_name_H-M   'P 1'
#
loop_
_entity.id
_entity.type
_entity.pdbx_description
1 polymer ?
#
loop_
_entity_poly.entity_id
_entity_poly.type
_entity_poly.pdbx_seq_one_letter_code
_entity_poly.pdbx_strand_id
1 'polypeptide(L)'
;MKPIQIIDRISYIAFANFFLFMIMSSVIGGDALSGFVKDEEYFVSDYGEYAQVDIFTWYLSRTLGLGALVFMPFAITLKFSHYLYRLIRRIYELIRKKC
;
A
#
# COMPACT_ATOMS: atom_id res chain seq x y z
N MET A 1 -24.71 -0.36 0.81
CA MET A 1 -23.56 -1.06 0.21
C MET A 1 -23.20 -2.25 1.09
N LYS A 2 -22.91 -3.44 0.53
CA LYS A 2 -22.56 -4.61 1.36
C LYS A 2 -21.15 -4.45 1.93
N PRO A 3 -20.84 -4.89 3.17
CA PRO A 3 -19.52 -4.73 3.78
C PRO A 3 -18.36 -5.27 2.92
N ILE A 4 -18.58 -6.37 2.19
CA ILE A 4 -17.57 -6.94 1.28
C ILE A 4 -17.20 -5.99 0.14
N GLN A 5 -18.17 -5.22 -0.39
CA GLN A 5 -17.92 -4.25 -1.46
C GLN A 5 -17.07 -3.08 -0.97
N ILE A 6 -17.16 -2.72 0.32
CA ILE A 6 -16.31 -1.69 0.93
C ILE A 6 -14.86 -2.21 1.01
N ILE A 7 -14.67 -3.43 1.54
CA ILE A 7 -13.34 -4.04 1.66
C ILE A 7 -12.68 -4.15 0.28
N ASP A 8 -13.41 -4.61 -0.74
CA ASP A 8 -12.90 -4.73 -2.10
C ASP A 8 -12.43 -3.38 -2.65
N ARG A 9 -13.23 -2.31 -2.46
CA ARG A 9 -12.86 -0.96 -2.92
C ARG A 9 -11.62 -0.42 -2.20
N ILE A 10 -11.53 -0.59 -0.88
CA ILE A 10 -10.36 -0.18 -0.10
C ILE A 10 -9.12 -0.92 -0.59
N SER A 11 -9.24 -2.24 -0.83
CA SER A 11 -8.14 -3.03 -1.39
C SER A 11 -7.71 -2.49 -2.76
N TYR A 12 -8.65 -2.26 -3.69
CA TYR A 12 -8.29 -1.74 -5.02
C TYR A 12 -7.55 -0.40 -4.94
N ILE A 13 -8.00 0.52 -4.07
CA ILE A 13 -7.34 1.82 -3.89
C ILE A 13 -5.93 1.63 -3.30
N ALA A 14 -5.77 0.76 -2.30
CA ALA A 14 -4.46 0.48 -1.70
C ALA A 14 -3.48 -0.12 -2.71
N PHE A 15 -3.93 -1.10 -3.52
CA PHE A 15 -3.13 -1.69 -4.58
C PHE A 15 -2.76 -0.65 -5.65
N ALA A 16 -3.71 0.17 -6.09
CA ALA A 16 -3.44 1.23 -7.06
C ALA A 16 -2.41 2.23 -6.53
N ASN A 17 -2.51 2.65 -5.28
CA ASN A 17 -1.55 3.54 -4.64
C ASN A 17 -0.15 2.89 -4.54
N PHE A 18 -0.07 1.62 -4.15
CA PHE A 18 1.19 0.87 -4.12
C PHE A 18 1.86 0.79 -5.50
N PHE A 19 1.11 0.44 -6.56
CA PHE A 19 1.67 0.38 -7.91
C PHE A 19 2.07 1.76 -8.43
N LEU A 20 1.28 2.79 -8.15
CA LEU A 20 1.62 4.16 -8.52
C LEU A 20 2.90 4.62 -7.83
N PHE A 21 3.07 4.31 -6.54
CA PHE A 21 4.31 4.54 -5.80
C PHE A 21 5.51 3.83 -6.43
N MET A 22 5.38 2.53 -6.74
CA MET A 22 6.44 1.74 -7.37
C MET A 22 6.84 2.31 -8.74
N ILE A 23 5.87 2.62 -9.59
CA ILE A 23 6.12 3.20 -10.92
C ILE A 23 6.83 4.55 -10.77
N MET A 24 6.33 5.42 -9.87
CA MET A 24 6.96 6.71 -9.64
C MET A 24 8.40 6.55 -9.18
N SER A 25 8.65 5.68 -8.20
CA SER A 25 9.99 5.42 -7.67
C SER A 25 10.96 4.95 -8.78
N SER A 26 10.52 4.00 -9.63
CA SER A 26 11.31 3.54 -10.77
C SER A 26 11.59 4.63 -11.82
N VAL A 27 10.67 5.57 -12.04
CA VAL A 27 10.82 6.66 -13.03
C VAL A 27 11.78 7.74 -12.54
N ILE A 28 11.73 8.09 -11.26
CA ILE A 28 12.54 9.19 -10.68
C ILE A 28 13.89 8.71 -10.11
N GLY A 29 14.18 7.41 -10.21
CA GLY A 29 15.44 6.82 -9.75
C GLY A 29 15.52 6.61 -8.24
N GLY A 30 14.39 6.39 -7.58
CA GLY A 30 14.31 6.14 -6.14
C GLY A 30 13.07 6.73 -5.49
N ASP A 31 13.00 6.68 -4.16
CA ASP A 31 11.88 7.21 -3.41
C ASP A 31 12.27 8.23 -2.33
N ALA A 32 11.29 9.06 -1.97
CA ALA A 32 11.45 10.06 -0.92
C ALA A 32 11.23 9.51 0.50
N LEU A 33 10.90 8.22 0.67
CA LEU A 33 10.88 7.59 2.01
C LEU A 33 12.29 7.38 2.53
N SER A 34 13.19 6.94 1.64
CA SER A 34 14.62 6.71 1.87
C SER A 34 15.50 7.90 1.49
N GLY A 35 14.95 8.88 0.77
CA GLY A 35 15.60 10.14 0.43
C GLY A 35 15.70 11.16 1.58
N PHE A 36 16.26 12.34 1.28
CA PHE A 36 16.47 13.42 2.26
C PHE A 36 16.28 14.81 1.64
N VAL A 37 16.22 15.82 2.51
CA VAL A 37 16.21 17.25 2.13
C VAL A 37 17.42 17.91 2.78
N LYS A 38 18.19 18.67 2.01
CA LYS A 38 19.37 19.39 2.50
C LYS A 38 19.50 20.71 1.76
N ASP A 39 19.68 21.81 2.49
CA ASP A 39 19.91 23.14 1.92
C ASP A 39 18.88 23.52 0.84
N GLU A 40 17.59 23.23 1.09
CA GLU A 40 16.45 23.42 0.16
C GLU A 40 16.45 22.54 -1.11
N GLU A 41 17.41 21.62 -1.21
CA GLU A 41 17.46 20.62 -2.26
C GLU A 41 16.81 19.31 -1.80
N TYR A 42 16.06 18.69 -2.71
CA TYR A 42 15.25 17.50 -2.43
C TYR A 42 15.83 16.31 -3.17
N PHE A 43 16.12 15.24 -2.44
CA PHE A 43 16.73 14.03 -2.99
C PHE A 43 15.84 12.82 -2.72
N VAL A 44 15.71 11.96 -3.74
CA VAL A 44 15.20 10.59 -3.63
C VAL A 44 16.37 9.62 -3.57
N SER A 45 16.15 8.42 -3.04
CA SER A 45 17.19 7.40 -2.89
C SER A 45 16.75 6.06 -3.46
N ASP A 46 17.69 5.36 -4.11
CA ASP A 46 17.57 3.96 -4.50
C ASP A 46 18.85 3.22 -4.11
N TYR A 47 18.76 2.36 -3.09
CA TYR A 47 19.89 1.56 -2.58
C TYR A 47 21.22 2.33 -2.36
N GLY A 48 21.13 3.63 -2.00
CA GLY A 48 22.29 4.48 -1.73
C GLY A 48 22.74 5.36 -2.91
N GLU A 49 22.12 5.22 -4.07
CA GLU A 49 22.18 6.22 -5.15
C GLU A 49 21.16 7.33 -4.88
N TYR A 50 21.52 8.58 -5.14
CA TYR A 50 20.67 9.73 -4.88
C TYR A 50 20.42 10.53 -6.15
N ALA A 51 19.16 10.85 -6.41
CA ALA A 51 18.76 11.73 -7.50
C ALA A 51 18.09 12.98 -6.94
N GLN A 52 18.52 14.15 -7.42
CA GLN A 52 17.88 15.42 -7.09
C GLN A 52 16.58 15.55 -7.88
N VAL A 53 15.51 15.95 -7.20
CA VAL A 53 14.19 16.19 -7.79
C VAL A 53 13.66 17.54 -7.34
N ASP A 54 12.62 18.04 -8.00
CA ASP A 54 11.93 19.23 -7.52
C ASP A 54 11.08 18.92 -6.27
N ILE A 55 10.73 19.98 -5.55
CA ILE A 55 9.92 19.93 -4.33
C ILE A 55 8.60 19.17 -4.50
N PHE A 56 7.90 19.38 -5.61
CA PHE A 56 6.60 18.75 -5.83
C PHE A 56 6.75 17.24 -6.04
N THR A 57 7.71 16.84 -6.87
CA THR A 57 8.04 15.41 -7.07
C THR A 57 8.41 14.73 -5.77
N TRP A 58 9.17 15.40 -4.91
CA TRP A 58 9.56 14.84 -3.60
C TRP A 58 8.37 14.63 -2.67
N TYR A 59 7.51 15.64 -2.50
CA TYR A 59 6.32 15.51 -1.65
C TYR A 59 5.32 14.49 -2.19
N LEU A 60 5.15 14.43 -3.52
CA LEU A 60 4.30 13.44 -4.16
C LEU A 60 4.83 12.02 -3.93
N SER A 61 6.14 11.79 -4.16
CA SER A 61 6.80 10.50 -3.89
C SER A 61 6.64 10.09 -2.43
N ARG A 62 6.88 11.02 -1.49
CA ARG A 62 6.76 10.74 -0.05
C ARG A 62 5.33 10.44 0.37
N THR A 63 4.35 11.16 -0.18
CA THR A 63 2.92 10.93 0.12
C THR A 63 2.47 9.58 -0.41
N LEU A 64 2.85 9.22 -1.64
CA LEU A 64 2.56 7.92 -2.22
C LEU A 64 3.21 6.79 -1.43
N GLY A 65 4.48 6.96 -1.02
CA GLY A 65 5.20 5.97 -0.23
C GLY A 65 4.59 5.75 1.16
N LEU A 66 4.25 6.83 1.88
CA LEU A 66 3.58 6.73 3.17
C LEU A 66 2.19 6.08 3.03
N GLY A 67 1.46 6.44 1.98
CA GLY A 67 0.19 5.79 1.62
C GLY A 67 0.37 4.29 1.41
N ALA A 68 1.37 3.89 0.64
CA ALA A 68 1.65 2.49 0.34
C ALA A 68 2.00 1.71 1.62
N LEU A 69 2.80 2.29 2.52
CA LEU A 69 3.17 1.68 3.80
C LEU A 69 1.98 1.47 4.75
N VAL A 70 0.98 2.34 4.71
CA VAL A 70 -0.18 2.27 5.62
C VAL A 70 -1.33 1.49 5.00
N PHE A 71 -1.75 1.85 3.78
CA PHE A 71 -2.95 1.32 3.17
C PHE A 71 -2.78 -0.11 2.68
N MET A 72 -1.58 -0.50 2.23
CA MET A 72 -1.36 -1.84 1.71
C MET A 72 -1.44 -2.91 2.81
N PRO A 73 -0.72 -2.81 3.95
CA PRO A 73 -0.90 -3.77 5.04
C PRO A 73 -2.33 -3.79 5.58
N PHE A 74 -2.95 -2.61 5.73
CA PHE A 74 -4.33 -2.51 6.20
C PHE A 74 -5.32 -3.25 5.28
N ALA A 75 -5.21 -3.04 3.97
CA ALA A 75 -6.04 -3.73 2.98
C ALA A 75 -5.83 -5.26 3.01
N ILE A 76 -4.58 -5.71 3.13
CA ILE A 76 -4.25 -7.14 3.23
C ILE A 76 -4.87 -7.74 4.50
N THR A 77 -4.70 -7.09 5.65
CA THR A 77 -5.28 -7.54 6.92
C THR A 77 -6.80 -7.66 6.83
N LEU A 78 -7.49 -6.64 6.33
CA LEU A 78 -8.95 -6.69 6.18
C LEU A 78 -9.41 -7.83 5.26
N LYS A 79 -8.76 -8.02 4.11
CA LYS A 79 -9.08 -9.11 3.19
C LYS A 79 -8.83 -10.47 3.81
N PHE A 80 -7.71 -10.63 4.50
CA PHE A 80 -7.34 -11.86 5.18
C PHE A 80 -8.32 -12.19 6.30
N SER A 81 -8.64 -11.23 7.17
CA SER A 81 -9.63 -11.40 8.25
C SER A 81 -11.00 -11.79 7.69
N HIS A 82 -11.45 -11.16 6.61
CA HIS A 82 -12.70 -11.52 5.95
C HIS A 82 -12.69 -12.95 5.38
N TYR A 83 -11.60 -13.33 4.72
CA TYR A 83 -11.42 -14.69 4.19
C TYR A 83 -11.44 -15.73 5.31
N LEU A 84 -10.69 -15.48 6.38
CA LEU A 84 -10.60 -16.37 7.54
C LEU A 84 -11.97 -16.56 8.21
N TYR A 85 -12.73 -15.48 8.42
CA TYR A 85 -14.10 -15.55 8.94
C TYR A 85 -14.99 -16.44 8.07
N ARG A 86 -14.93 -16.28 6.74
CA ARG A 86 -15.73 -17.12 5.82
C ARG A 86 -15.31 -18.58 5.86
N LEU A 87 -14.02 -18.86 5.98
CA LEU A 87 -13.50 -20.22 6.07
C LEU A 87 -13.96 -20.90 7.36
N ILE A 88 -13.78 -20.25 8.52
CA ILE A 88 -14.21 -20.76 9.82
C ILE A 88 -15.72 -21.03 9.82
N ARG A 89 -16.52 -20.10 9.31
CA ARG A 89 -17.97 -20.29 9.19
C ARG A 89 -18.33 -21.51 8.35
N ARG A 90 -17.66 -21.72 7.21
CA ARG A 90 -17.90 -22.90 6.36
C ARG A 90 -17.56 -24.20 7.07
N ILE A 91 -16.43 -24.24 7.80
CA ILE A 91 -16.03 -25.41 8.57
C ILE A 91 -17.06 -25.72 9.66
N TYR A 92 -17.50 -24.69 10.40
CA TYR A 92 -18.53 -24.85 11.44
C TYR A 92 -19.84 -25.44 10.89
N GLU A 93 -20.33 -24.94 9.75
CA GLU A 93 -21.55 -25.47 9.12
C GLU A 93 -21.38 -26.92 8.64
N LEU A 94 -20.19 -27.31 8.18
CA LEU A 94 -19.90 -28.69 7.78
C LEU A 94 -19.87 -29.65 8.97
N ILE A 95 -19.31 -29.22 10.10
CA ILE A 95 -19.30 -29.99 11.34
C ILE A 95 -20.73 -30.15 11.85
N ARG A 96 -21.49 -29.05 11.91
CA ARG A 96 -22.88 -29.05 12.38
C ARG A 96 -23.80 -29.96 11.57
N LYS A 97 -23.57 -30.12 10.26
CA LYS A 97 -24.37 -31.01 9.40
C LYS A 97 -24.04 -32.50 9.55
N LYS A 98 -22.89 -32.83 10.13
CA LYS A 98 -22.44 -34.23 10.33
C LYS A 98 -22.82 -34.79 11.70
N CYS A 99 -23.15 -33.92 12.67
CA CYS A 99 -23.69 -34.29 13.98
C CYS A 99 -25.22 -34.23 13.95
#